data_AF-A0A949T445-F1
#
_entry.id   AF-A0A949T445-F1
#
_cell.length_a   1.000
_cell.length_b   1.000
_cell.length_c   1.000
_cell.angle_alpha   90.00
_cell.angle_beta   90.00
_cell.angle_gamma   90.00
#
_symmetry.space_group_name_H-M   'P 1'
#
loop_
_entity.id
_entity.type
_entity.pdbx_description
1 polymer ?
#
loop_
_entity_poly.entity_id
_entity_poly.type
_entity_poly.pdbx_seq_one_letter_code
_entity_poly.pdbx_strand_id
1 'polypeptide(L)'
;MAIQKTDFSHLGYQVNKELGKNRFGGRITHLAEVENTDDNVVIKEFRFADVGADWSGFKAYEREIEVLQQLNHPRIPSYLTSFETPQGFCLVQEYKDAPSLADENKFTPQQVKQIAISILEILVYLQQRDPQIIHRDIKPENILVDKNLNAYLVDFGFAKVSNNEVALSSVASGTPGFIPPEEYFGRNLTEASDLYSLGVTLICLLSGTRSVDVGKLIDDEYRFDFKTFPSNIHPKFVGWLGKMVEPNLKHRFTSAVEALEALKSIPVIVQQKSRESNVFTQSFALLVLLWVGIAGTQGIQRSTISQQHKIERQQAQIYRLRYRQRQLESRINSIKRLQELLKEREQTRLLDRLHKTKECEDCELQGVNLSNSQIENVNLTNANLKHINLESSNLEGSNLNGSRLQYARLQRAMLKDANLQDANLRGARLRSAVLKNANLSNANLAYANLANVDLRSADLRGTKLHRTKLNGADLRGANLRYTNLHGIDLSNVKLTGAIMPDGTIHP
;
A
#
# COMPACT_ATOMS: atom_id res chain seq x y z
N MET A 1 2.62 31.40 18.85
CA MET A 1 3.94 30.75 18.97
C MET A 1 4.55 30.68 17.58
N ALA A 2 5.72 31.29 17.38
CA ALA A 2 6.45 31.18 16.12
C ALA A 2 6.82 29.70 15.91
N ILE A 3 6.47 29.13 14.76
CA ILE A 3 6.86 27.76 14.41
C ILE A 3 8.38 27.79 14.25
N GLN A 4 9.08 27.14 15.18
CA GLN A 4 10.53 27.00 15.14
C GLN A 4 10.89 26.34 13.79
N LYS A 5 11.70 27.02 12.98
CA LYS A 5 12.19 26.49 11.70
C LYS A 5 13.01 25.24 12.01
N THR A 6 12.72 24.14 11.34
CA THR A 6 13.46 22.89 11.56
C THR A 6 14.93 23.11 11.20
N ASP A 7 15.82 22.79 12.13
CA ASP A 7 17.26 22.98 11.96
C ASP A 7 17.98 21.62 12.01
N PHE A 8 18.52 21.21 10.87
CA PHE A 8 19.31 19.99 10.72
C PHE A 8 20.81 20.28 10.52
N SER A 9 21.27 21.51 10.76
CA SER A 9 22.68 21.91 10.58
C SER A 9 23.62 21.07 11.44
N HIS A 10 23.23 20.75 12.68
CA HIS A 10 23.99 19.85 13.56
C HIS A 10 24.16 18.42 13.02
N LEU A 11 23.40 18.03 11.99
CA LEU A 11 23.50 16.75 11.28
C LEU A 11 24.16 16.92 9.90
N GLY A 12 24.66 18.10 9.58
CA GLY A 12 25.28 18.42 8.29
C GLY A 12 24.28 18.70 7.17
N TYR A 13 23.03 19.11 7.48
CA TYR A 13 22.03 19.43 6.46
C TYR A 13 21.47 20.84 6.64
N GLN A 14 21.61 21.68 5.60
CA GLN A 14 21.04 23.02 5.57
C GLN A 14 19.72 23.02 4.80
N VAL A 15 18.59 23.26 5.49
CA VAL A 15 17.27 23.28 4.85
C VAL A 15 17.11 24.55 4.00
N ASN A 16 16.93 24.34 2.68
CA ASN A 16 16.79 25.40 1.69
C ASN A 16 15.32 25.80 1.51
N LYS A 17 14.43 24.85 1.23
CA LYS A 17 12.99 25.09 1.04
C LYS A 17 12.12 23.88 1.40
N GLU A 18 10.87 24.13 1.75
CA GLU A 18 9.84 23.10 1.88
C GLU A 18 9.35 22.70 0.47
N LEU A 19 9.41 21.42 0.14
CA LEU A 19 8.89 20.85 -1.12
C LEU A 19 7.42 20.42 -1.00
N GLY A 20 6.97 20.08 0.20
CA GLY A 20 5.58 19.70 0.44
C GLY A 20 5.27 19.52 1.92
N LYS A 21 4.01 19.70 2.29
CA LYS A 21 3.56 19.59 3.68
C LYS A 21 2.16 19.03 3.78
N ASN A 22 2.04 17.91 4.48
CA ASN A 22 0.77 17.34 4.89
C ASN A 22 0.58 17.59 6.40
N ARG A 23 -0.09 18.70 6.73
CA ARG A 23 -0.31 19.16 8.12
C ARG A 23 -1.14 18.20 8.95
N PHE A 24 -2.04 17.44 8.33
CA PHE A 24 -2.91 16.49 9.06
C PHE A 24 -2.17 15.18 9.40
N GLY A 25 -1.17 14.79 8.60
CA GLY A 25 -0.38 13.58 8.81
C GLY A 25 0.97 13.79 9.48
N GLY A 26 1.30 15.02 9.90
CA GLY A 26 2.59 15.35 10.52
C GLY A 26 3.79 15.24 9.57
N ARG A 27 3.58 15.30 8.24
CA ARG A 27 4.64 15.05 7.24
C ARG A 27 5.10 16.33 6.57
N ILE A 28 6.40 16.53 6.53
CA ILE A 28 7.03 17.68 5.86
C ILE A 28 8.19 17.17 5.00
N THR A 29 8.22 17.56 3.74
CA THR A 29 9.30 17.23 2.82
C THR A 29 10.13 18.48 2.58
N HIS A 30 11.41 18.42 2.89
CA HIS A 30 12.36 19.51 2.74
C HIS A 30 13.37 19.20 1.64
N LEU A 31 13.78 20.22 0.90
CA LEU A 31 15.02 20.23 0.14
C LEU A 31 16.12 20.77 1.05
N ALA A 32 17.20 20.03 1.20
CA ALA A 32 18.36 20.43 1.97
C ALA A 32 19.65 20.23 1.20
N GLU A 33 20.64 21.07 1.49
CA GLU A 33 22.01 20.96 1.00
C GLU A 33 22.87 20.25 2.04
N VAL A 34 23.76 19.37 1.59
CA VAL A 34 24.69 18.66 2.47
C VAL A 34 25.88 19.57 2.75
N GLU A 35 26.12 19.85 4.03
CA GLU A 35 27.14 20.81 4.47
C GLU A 35 28.52 20.45 3.91
N ASN A 36 29.22 21.47 3.38
CA ASN A 36 30.54 21.34 2.73
C ASN A 36 30.53 20.53 1.42
N THR A 37 29.38 20.39 0.76
CA THR A 37 29.24 19.81 -0.58
C THR A 37 28.24 20.61 -1.41
N ASP A 38 28.24 20.44 -2.74
CA ASP A 38 27.20 20.98 -3.63
C ASP A 38 26.00 20.02 -3.79
N ASP A 39 25.94 18.96 -2.98
CA ASP A 39 24.94 17.91 -3.10
C ASP A 39 23.62 18.30 -2.41
N ASN A 40 22.51 18.10 -3.14
CA ASN A 40 21.17 18.31 -2.62
C ASN A 40 20.50 16.98 -2.26
N VAL A 41 19.72 17.00 -1.18
CA VAL A 41 18.96 15.85 -0.67
C VAL A 41 17.52 16.22 -0.36
N VAL A 42 16.66 15.22 -0.36
CA VAL A 42 15.29 15.34 0.14
C VAL A 42 15.24 14.76 1.55
N ILE A 43 14.78 15.57 2.51
CA ILE A 43 14.52 15.14 3.88
C ILE A 43 13.01 15.06 4.07
N LYS A 44 12.47 13.84 4.17
CA LYS A 44 11.09 13.58 4.57
C LYS A 44 11.03 13.45 6.08
N GLU A 45 10.52 14.48 6.73
CA GLU A 45 10.30 14.56 8.18
C GLU A 45 8.88 14.09 8.53
N PHE A 46 8.78 13.26 9.57
CA PHE A 46 7.51 12.87 10.20
C PHE A 46 7.51 13.32 11.65
N ARG A 47 6.49 14.05 12.09
CA ARG A 47 6.36 14.61 13.45
C ARG A 47 5.23 13.94 14.24
N PHE A 48 5.53 13.50 15.46
CA PHE A 48 4.57 12.90 16.39
C PHE A 48 3.66 13.92 17.11
N ALA A 49 4.08 15.18 17.19
CA ALA A 49 3.42 16.20 18.03
C ALA A 49 2.27 16.97 17.35
N ASP A 50 2.00 16.75 16.06
CA ASP A 50 0.86 17.37 15.38
C ASP A 50 -0.44 16.58 15.61
N VAL A 51 -1.48 17.27 16.08
CA VAL A 51 -2.82 16.72 16.37
C VAL A 51 -3.41 16.13 15.09
N GLY A 52 -3.27 14.81 14.90
CA GLY A 52 -3.78 14.09 13.72
C GLY A 52 -2.87 13.01 13.14
N ALA A 53 -1.62 12.89 13.60
CA ALA A 53 -0.71 11.84 13.14
C ALA A 53 -1.26 10.42 13.45
N ASP A 54 -1.68 9.70 12.41
CA ASP A 54 -2.21 8.33 12.48
C ASP A 54 -1.08 7.29 12.34
N TRP A 55 -1.26 6.11 12.94
CA TRP A 55 -0.34 4.97 12.85
C TRP A 55 -0.10 4.49 11.41
N SER A 56 -1.05 4.72 10.50
CA SER A 56 -0.87 4.49 9.06
C SER A 56 0.24 5.36 8.48
N GLY A 57 0.39 6.58 8.99
CA GLY A 57 1.40 7.55 8.62
C GLY A 57 2.81 7.06 8.91
N PHE A 58 3.00 6.53 10.13
CA PHE A 58 4.25 5.94 10.61
C PHE A 58 4.65 4.69 9.81
N LYS A 59 3.73 3.73 9.67
CA LYS A 59 3.99 2.48 8.94
C LYS A 59 4.36 2.70 7.49
N ALA A 60 3.75 3.68 6.82
CA ALA A 60 4.09 4.00 5.44
C ALA A 60 5.53 4.52 5.31
N TYR A 61 6.04 5.26 6.30
CA TYR A 61 7.41 5.75 6.27
C TYR A 61 8.45 4.67 6.57
N GLU A 62 8.21 3.84 7.59
CA GLU A 62 9.05 2.64 7.81
C GLU A 62 9.10 1.81 6.53
N ARG A 63 7.94 1.67 5.87
CA ARG A 63 7.83 0.92 4.63
C ARG A 63 8.63 1.52 3.50
N GLU A 64 8.57 2.84 3.33
CA GLU A 64 9.36 3.55 2.33
C GLU A 64 10.86 3.34 2.57
N ILE A 65 11.33 3.46 3.82
CA ILE A 65 12.73 3.20 4.18
C ILE A 65 13.13 1.76 3.82
N GLU A 66 12.36 0.77 4.26
CA GLU A 66 12.62 -0.65 3.98
C GLU A 66 12.72 -0.92 2.48
N VAL A 67 11.80 -0.38 1.70
CA VAL A 67 11.74 -0.60 0.25
C VAL A 67 12.91 0.11 -0.43
N LEU A 68 13.14 1.40 -0.16
CA LEU A 68 14.21 2.15 -0.81
C LEU A 68 15.61 1.59 -0.52
N GLN A 69 15.85 1.05 0.69
CA GLN A 69 17.11 0.37 1.03
C GLN A 69 17.41 -0.85 0.15
N GLN A 70 16.37 -1.47 -0.44
CA GLN A 70 16.48 -2.63 -1.32
C GLN A 70 16.53 -2.24 -2.80
N LEU A 71 16.30 -0.97 -3.12
CA LEU A 71 16.25 -0.48 -4.49
C LEU A 71 17.57 0.17 -4.90
N ASN A 72 17.91 -0.06 -6.16
CA ASN A 72 19.03 0.58 -6.84
C ASN A 72 18.64 0.72 -8.31
N HIS A 73 18.09 1.89 -8.64
CA HIS A 73 17.67 2.22 -9.99
C HIS A 73 17.87 3.74 -10.21
N PRO A 74 18.47 4.18 -11.33
CA PRO A 74 18.82 5.59 -11.54
C PRO A 74 17.60 6.53 -11.57
N ARG A 75 16.40 6.00 -11.84
CA ARG A 75 15.13 6.74 -11.87
C ARG A 75 14.25 6.52 -10.62
N ILE A 76 14.84 6.05 -9.53
CA ILE A 76 14.23 5.99 -8.20
C ILE A 76 15.19 6.72 -7.26
N PRO A 77 14.72 7.60 -6.35
CA PRO A 77 15.59 8.21 -5.35
C PRO A 77 16.32 7.16 -4.51
N SER A 78 17.64 7.27 -4.42
CA SER A 78 18.43 6.38 -3.58
C SER A 78 18.22 6.71 -2.09
N TYR A 79 18.03 5.69 -1.25
CA TYR A 79 18.11 5.87 0.21
C TYR A 79 19.53 6.30 0.60
N LEU A 80 19.65 7.37 1.40
CA LEU A 80 20.94 7.84 1.90
C LEU A 80 21.11 7.51 3.39
N THR A 81 20.17 7.96 4.22
CA THR A 81 20.18 7.69 5.67
C THR A 81 18.80 7.96 6.28
N SER A 82 18.65 7.66 7.56
CA SER A 82 17.51 8.05 8.37
C SER A 82 17.96 8.34 9.79
N PHE A 83 17.32 9.29 10.47
CA PHE A 83 17.65 9.67 11.84
C PHE A 83 16.40 10.06 12.63
N GLU A 84 16.47 9.93 13.94
CA GLU A 84 15.42 10.34 14.86
C GLU A 84 15.60 11.81 15.26
N THR A 85 14.49 12.48 15.57
CA THR A 85 14.47 13.84 16.12
C THR A 85 13.60 13.87 17.38
N PRO A 86 13.74 14.88 18.27
CA PRO A 86 12.89 14.96 19.47
C PRO A 86 11.38 15.03 19.14
N GLN A 87 11.04 15.48 17.93
CA GLN A 87 9.66 15.61 17.47
C GLN A 87 9.21 14.46 16.57
N GLY A 88 10.08 13.51 16.20
CA GLY A 88 9.85 12.75 14.98
C GLY A 88 10.97 11.83 14.52
N PHE A 89 10.94 11.52 13.22
CA PHE A 89 12.04 10.88 12.51
C PHE A 89 12.10 11.41 11.07
N CYS A 90 13.26 11.25 10.45
CA CYS A 90 13.56 11.76 9.12
C CYS A 90 14.12 10.63 8.24
N LEU A 91 13.63 10.56 7.00
CA LEU A 91 14.24 9.83 5.89
C LEU A 91 14.99 10.82 5.00
N VAL A 92 16.26 10.56 4.73
CA VAL A 92 17.08 11.31 3.77
C VAL A 92 17.29 10.46 2.52
N GLN A 93 16.96 11.02 1.37
CA GLN A 93 17.10 10.36 0.07
C GLN A 93 17.69 11.31 -0.97
N GLU A 94 18.17 10.73 -2.06
CA GLU A 94 18.66 11.46 -3.24
C GLU A 94 17.62 12.46 -3.75
N TYR A 95 18.04 13.70 -4.01
CA TYR A 95 17.20 14.68 -4.70
C TYR A 95 17.18 14.42 -6.21
N LYS A 96 15.99 14.38 -6.80
CA LYS A 96 15.81 14.39 -8.25
C LYS A 96 15.34 15.78 -8.66
N ASP A 97 16.19 16.49 -9.40
CA ASP A 97 15.87 17.82 -9.93
C ASP A 97 14.94 17.72 -11.15
N ALA A 98 13.67 17.48 -10.85
CA ALA A 98 12.61 17.36 -11.83
C ALA A 98 11.26 17.79 -11.21
N PRO A 99 10.42 18.56 -11.93
CA PRO A 99 9.07 18.92 -11.50
C PRO A 99 8.13 17.71 -11.48
N SER A 100 7.02 17.83 -10.74
CA SER A 100 5.99 16.81 -10.68
C SER A 100 5.14 16.79 -11.95
N LEU A 101 4.61 15.63 -12.34
CA LEU A 101 3.60 15.54 -13.40
C LEU A 101 2.29 16.23 -13.03
N ALA A 102 2.03 16.48 -11.74
CA ALA A 102 0.87 17.23 -11.28
C ALA A 102 0.98 18.75 -11.52
N ASP A 103 2.19 19.27 -11.77
CA ASP A 103 2.40 20.67 -12.12
C ASP A 103 1.77 20.97 -13.50
N GLU A 104 1.39 22.22 -13.77
CA GLU A 104 0.57 22.64 -14.94
C GLU A 104 1.28 22.55 -16.31
N ASN A 105 2.07 21.52 -16.56
CA ASN A 105 2.74 21.22 -17.81
C ASN A 105 1.80 20.47 -18.77
N LYS A 106 1.57 21.03 -19.95
CA LYS A 106 0.84 20.34 -21.02
C LYS A 106 1.80 19.48 -21.83
N PHE A 107 1.54 18.17 -21.87
CA PHE A 107 2.31 17.22 -22.66
C PHE A 107 1.58 16.89 -23.96
N THR A 108 2.34 16.85 -25.07
CA THR A 108 1.84 16.28 -26.32
C THR A 108 1.65 14.76 -26.19
N PRO A 109 0.78 14.12 -26.99
CA PRO A 109 0.62 12.68 -26.96
C PRO A 109 1.93 11.89 -27.11
N GLN A 110 2.86 12.36 -27.96
CA GLN A 110 4.19 11.76 -28.11
C GLN A 110 5.02 11.82 -26.83
N GLN A 111 4.98 12.95 -26.13
CA GLN A 111 5.68 13.09 -24.86
C GLN A 111 5.05 12.19 -23.79
N VAL A 112 3.71 12.07 -23.76
CA VAL A 112 3.02 11.14 -22.87
C VAL A 112 3.44 9.68 -23.15
N LYS A 113 3.59 9.28 -24.42
CA LYS A 113 4.15 7.96 -24.76
C LYS A 113 5.57 7.78 -24.23
N GLN A 114 6.44 8.79 -24.35
CA GLN A 114 7.82 8.70 -23.85
C GLN A 114 7.85 8.58 -22.32
N ILE A 115 7.02 9.34 -21.62
CA ILE A 115 6.84 9.25 -20.17
C ILE A 115 6.33 7.86 -19.78
N ALA A 116 5.32 7.33 -20.49
CA ALA A 116 4.80 5.99 -20.27
C ALA A 116 5.88 4.90 -20.41
N ILE A 117 6.72 4.98 -21.45
CA ILE A 117 7.86 4.07 -21.63
C ILE A 117 8.81 4.18 -20.44
N SER A 118 9.15 5.41 -20.04
CA SER A 118 10.09 5.66 -18.93
C SER A 118 9.59 5.06 -17.61
N ILE A 119 8.30 5.20 -17.30
CA ILE A 119 7.68 4.62 -16.10
C ILE A 119 7.59 3.10 -16.21
N LEU A 120 7.19 2.55 -17.37
CA LEU A 120 7.10 1.11 -17.56
C LEU A 120 8.45 0.41 -17.35
N GLU A 121 9.56 1.02 -17.76
CA GLU A 121 10.89 0.49 -17.49
C GLU A 121 11.22 0.42 -15.98
N ILE A 122 10.75 1.39 -15.19
CA ILE A 122 10.82 1.35 -13.72
C ILE A 122 9.96 0.19 -13.19
N LEU A 123 8.73 0.03 -13.69
CA LEU A 123 7.85 -1.05 -13.25
C LEU A 123 8.39 -2.43 -13.62
N VAL A 124 9.03 -2.59 -14.79
CA VAL A 124 9.75 -3.82 -15.15
C VAL A 124 10.83 -4.13 -14.12
N TYR A 125 11.61 -3.13 -13.71
CA TYR A 125 12.63 -3.30 -12.68
C TYR A 125 12.04 -3.74 -11.32
N LEU A 126 10.94 -3.11 -10.89
CA LEU A 126 10.25 -3.44 -9.62
C LEU A 126 9.64 -4.85 -9.64
N GLN A 127 9.03 -5.25 -10.76
CA GLN A 127 8.43 -6.57 -10.97
C GLN A 127 9.49 -7.69 -11.05
N GLN A 128 10.74 -7.34 -11.37
CA GLN A 128 11.88 -8.27 -11.39
C GLN A 128 12.60 -8.39 -10.04
N ARG A 129 12.17 -7.65 -9.00
CA ARG A 129 12.73 -7.85 -7.65
C ARG A 129 12.30 -9.21 -7.10
N ASP A 130 13.12 -9.77 -6.21
CA ASP A 130 12.75 -10.95 -5.42
C ASP A 130 12.85 -10.62 -3.92
N PRO A 131 11.73 -10.39 -3.23
CA PRO A 131 10.36 -10.50 -3.75
C PRO A 131 9.95 -9.28 -4.58
N GLN A 132 8.98 -9.47 -5.46
CA GLN A 132 8.50 -8.41 -6.36
C GLN A 132 7.96 -7.22 -5.57
N ILE A 133 8.10 -6.01 -6.11
CA ILE A 133 7.61 -4.79 -5.46
C ILE A 133 6.46 -4.19 -6.27
N ILE A 134 5.35 -3.92 -5.60
CA ILE A 134 4.17 -3.22 -6.14
C ILE A 134 4.12 -1.83 -5.48
N HIS A 135 4.10 -0.75 -6.25
CA HIS A 135 4.17 0.62 -5.75
C HIS A 135 2.87 1.09 -5.07
N ARG A 136 1.71 0.80 -5.67
CA ARG A 136 0.34 1.07 -5.17
C ARG A 136 -0.13 2.53 -5.13
N ASP A 137 0.75 3.51 -5.20
CA ASP A 137 0.34 4.94 -5.27
C ASP A 137 0.92 5.66 -6.49
N ILE A 138 0.78 5.05 -7.67
CA ILE A 138 1.20 5.68 -8.94
C ILE A 138 0.14 6.71 -9.35
N LYS A 139 0.55 7.97 -9.42
CA LYS A 139 -0.27 9.14 -9.77
C LYS A 139 0.62 10.30 -10.21
N PRO A 140 0.09 11.35 -10.85
CA PRO A 140 0.88 12.50 -11.30
C PRO A 140 1.79 13.11 -10.21
N GLU A 141 1.31 13.21 -8.97
CA GLU A 141 2.06 13.81 -7.87
C GLU A 141 3.36 13.04 -7.53
N ASN A 142 3.33 11.71 -7.71
CA ASN A 142 4.41 10.80 -7.31
C ASN A 142 5.35 10.44 -8.47
N ILE A 143 5.24 11.16 -9.59
CA ILE A 143 6.12 11.00 -10.75
C ILE A 143 6.73 12.35 -11.07
N LEU A 144 8.06 12.42 -11.04
CA LEU A 144 8.80 13.59 -11.49
C LEU A 144 9.28 13.39 -12.92
N VAL A 145 9.33 14.43 -13.74
CA VAL A 145 9.79 14.32 -15.13
C VAL A 145 10.77 15.44 -15.48
N ASP A 146 11.96 15.06 -15.95
CA ASP A 146 12.97 16.03 -16.38
C ASP A 146 12.72 16.54 -17.81
N LYS A 147 13.52 17.52 -18.24
CA LYS A 147 13.47 18.10 -19.60
C LYS A 147 13.69 17.09 -20.74
N ASN A 148 14.29 15.93 -20.45
CA ASN A 148 14.53 14.86 -21.41
C ASN A 148 13.42 13.80 -21.38
N LEU A 149 12.35 14.03 -20.62
CA LEU A 149 11.23 13.11 -20.41
C LEU A 149 11.63 11.80 -19.70
N ASN A 150 12.70 11.83 -18.92
CA ASN A 150 12.94 10.75 -17.97
C ASN A 150 11.98 10.92 -16.79
N ALA A 151 11.17 9.89 -16.55
CA ALA A 151 10.32 9.84 -15.39
C ALA A 151 11.11 9.29 -14.21
N TYR A 152 10.87 9.83 -13.02
CA TYR A 152 11.39 9.35 -11.75
C TYR A 152 10.21 9.01 -10.87
N LEU A 153 10.16 7.76 -10.38
CA LEU A 153 9.10 7.31 -9.49
C LEU A 153 9.52 7.58 -8.05
N VAL A 154 8.68 8.30 -7.31
CA VAL A 154 8.93 8.71 -5.93
C VAL A 154 7.78 8.28 -5.01
N ASP A 155 8.01 8.33 -3.70
CA ASP A 155 7.02 8.02 -2.66
C ASP A 155 6.58 6.55 -2.59
N PHE A 156 7.45 5.71 -2.03
CA PHE A 156 7.21 4.27 -1.84
C PHE A 156 6.44 3.96 -0.55
N GLY A 157 5.78 4.94 0.06
CA GLY A 157 5.13 4.77 1.36
C GLY A 157 4.00 3.72 1.38
N PHE A 158 3.42 3.41 0.23
CA PHE A 158 2.38 2.38 0.09
C PHE A 158 2.88 1.06 -0.50
N ALA A 159 4.18 0.97 -0.84
CA ALA A 159 4.71 -0.14 -1.61
C ALA A 159 4.63 -1.49 -0.87
N LYS A 160 4.32 -2.57 -1.59
CA LYS A 160 4.18 -3.94 -1.06
C LYS A 160 5.17 -4.90 -1.71
N VAL A 161 5.74 -5.80 -0.91
CA VAL A 161 6.70 -6.84 -1.32
C VAL A 161 5.94 -8.17 -1.39
N SER A 162 5.91 -8.80 -2.55
CA SER A 162 4.95 -9.85 -2.95
C SER A 162 5.02 -11.16 -2.14
N ASN A 163 6.19 -11.53 -1.60
CA ASN A 163 6.37 -12.80 -0.85
C ASN A 163 6.38 -12.68 0.69
N ASN A 164 6.20 -11.48 1.26
CA ASN A 164 6.08 -11.32 2.71
C ASN A 164 4.60 -11.25 3.10
N GLU A 165 4.08 -12.40 3.52
CA GLU A 165 2.89 -12.58 4.36
C GLU A 165 1.57 -11.95 3.89
N VAL A 166 0.51 -12.51 4.46
CA VAL A 166 -0.85 -11.97 4.49
C VAL A 166 -0.87 -10.68 5.32
N ALA A 167 -0.08 -9.68 4.93
CA ALA A 167 -0.29 -8.30 5.32
C ALA A 167 -1.53 -7.81 4.55
N LEU A 168 -2.71 -8.10 5.12
CA LEU A 168 -3.95 -7.40 4.82
C LEU A 168 -3.74 -5.93 5.25
N SER A 169 -3.14 -5.12 4.40
CA SER A 169 -3.46 -3.69 4.39
C SER A 169 -4.92 -3.60 3.93
N SER A 170 -5.87 -3.78 4.85
CA SER A 170 -7.31 -3.78 4.56
C SER A 170 -7.89 -2.38 4.36
N VAL A 171 -7.04 -1.41 4.04
CA VAL A 171 -7.41 -0.06 3.63
C VAL A 171 -7.01 0.04 2.17
N ALA A 172 -7.95 0.37 1.29
CA ALA A 172 -7.64 0.78 -0.07
C ALA A 172 -6.64 1.94 0.04
N SER A 173 -5.38 1.67 -0.26
CA SER A 173 -4.28 2.59 0.03
C SER A 173 -3.84 3.19 -1.29
N GLY A 174 -4.13 4.47 -1.46
CA GLY A 174 -3.88 5.19 -2.70
C GLY A 174 -4.85 6.36 -2.84
N THR A 175 -4.74 7.10 -3.93
CA THR A 175 -5.62 8.24 -4.20
C THR A 175 -6.91 7.77 -4.89
N PRO A 176 -8.12 8.11 -4.39
CA PRO A 176 -9.38 7.70 -5.02
C PRO A 176 -9.39 7.97 -6.53
N GLY A 177 -9.77 6.95 -7.30
CA GLY A 177 -9.76 6.96 -8.77
C GLY A 177 -8.47 6.43 -9.43
N PHE A 178 -7.33 6.44 -8.73
CA PHE A 178 -6.10 5.75 -9.18
C PHE A 178 -5.97 4.34 -8.60
N ILE A 179 -6.72 4.05 -7.54
CA ILE A 179 -6.77 2.73 -6.88
C ILE A 179 -7.37 1.71 -7.86
N PRO A 180 -6.70 0.57 -8.10
CA PRO A 180 -7.20 -0.45 -9.00
C PRO A 180 -8.47 -1.14 -8.45
N PRO A 181 -9.46 -1.50 -9.30
CA PRO A 181 -10.74 -2.05 -8.86
C PRO A 181 -10.64 -3.26 -7.93
N GLU A 182 -9.69 -4.16 -8.18
CA GLU A 182 -9.48 -5.36 -7.37
C GLU A 182 -9.15 -5.07 -5.89
N GLU A 183 -8.60 -3.89 -5.57
CA GLU A 183 -8.27 -3.49 -4.20
C GLU A 183 -9.54 -3.19 -3.39
N TYR A 184 -10.56 -2.58 -4.00
CA TYR A 184 -11.84 -2.32 -3.35
C TYR A 184 -12.60 -3.59 -2.98
N PHE A 185 -12.37 -4.68 -3.73
CA PHE A 185 -12.97 -5.99 -3.47
C PHE A 185 -12.13 -6.86 -2.54
N GLY A 186 -11.01 -6.34 -2.01
CA GLY A 186 -10.11 -7.09 -1.14
C GLY A 186 -9.44 -8.29 -1.81
N ARG A 187 -9.27 -8.25 -3.14
CA ARG A 187 -8.52 -9.27 -3.89
C ARG A 187 -7.02 -9.00 -3.77
N ASN A 188 -6.20 -10.00 -4.07
CA ASN A 188 -4.76 -9.83 -4.06
C ASN A 188 -4.32 -8.90 -5.20
N LEU A 189 -3.49 -7.92 -4.86
CA LEU A 189 -2.81 -7.07 -5.83
C LEU A 189 -1.77 -7.90 -6.61
N THR A 190 -1.55 -7.50 -7.85
CA THR A 190 -0.62 -8.15 -8.78
C THR A 190 0.23 -7.10 -9.48
N GLU A 191 1.18 -7.51 -10.32
CA GLU A 191 1.93 -6.60 -11.18
C GLU A 191 1.00 -5.72 -12.04
N ALA A 192 -0.16 -6.25 -12.42
CA ALA A 192 -1.17 -5.57 -13.22
C ALA A 192 -1.91 -4.45 -12.46
N SER A 193 -1.76 -4.38 -11.13
CA SER A 193 -2.38 -3.34 -10.31
C SER A 193 -1.71 -1.97 -10.53
N ASP A 194 -0.38 -1.92 -10.57
CA ASP A 194 0.36 -0.68 -10.90
C ASP A 194 0.12 -0.23 -12.35
N LEU A 195 -0.17 -1.17 -13.26
CA LEU A 195 -0.50 -0.85 -14.65
C LEU A 195 -1.83 -0.10 -14.77
N TYR A 196 -2.82 -0.42 -13.93
CA TYR A 196 -4.06 0.35 -13.89
C TYR A 196 -3.78 1.79 -13.49
N SER A 197 -3.10 2.01 -12.36
CA SER A 197 -2.79 3.34 -11.84
C SER A 197 -1.94 4.16 -12.82
N LEU A 198 -0.99 3.52 -13.52
CA LEU A 198 -0.27 4.15 -14.63
C LEU A 198 -1.20 4.51 -15.79
N GLY A 199 -2.10 3.61 -16.20
CA GLY A 199 -3.09 3.89 -17.23
C GLY A 199 -3.94 5.11 -16.91
N VAL A 200 -4.46 5.20 -15.68
CA VAL A 200 -5.22 6.36 -15.19
C VAL A 200 -4.37 7.63 -15.23
N THR A 201 -3.11 7.57 -14.79
CA THR A 201 -2.17 8.69 -14.83
C THR A 201 -2.01 9.23 -16.26
N LEU A 202 -1.80 8.34 -17.24
CA LEU A 202 -1.63 8.74 -18.64
C LEU A 202 -2.92 9.32 -19.24
N ILE A 203 -4.09 8.79 -18.84
CA ILE A 203 -5.38 9.34 -19.23
C ILE A 203 -5.51 10.79 -18.73
N CYS A 204 -5.20 11.05 -17.45
CA CYS A 204 -5.20 12.40 -16.88
C CYS A 204 -4.31 13.38 -17.66
N LEU A 205 -3.09 12.95 -18.05
CA LEU A 205 -2.19 13.80 -18.83
C LEU A 205 -2.76 14.14 -20.22
N LEU A 206 -3.40 13.19 -20.88
CA LEU A 206 -3.95 13.37 -22.23
C LEU A 206 -5.25 14.19 -22.23
N SER A 207 -6.08 14.04 -21.20
CA SER A 207 -7.33 14.79 -21.04
C SER A 207 -7.14 16.16 -20.37
N GLY A 208 -5.96 16.41 -19.77
CA GLY A 208 -5.72 17.59 -18.93
C GLY A 208 -6.54 17.56 -17.64
N THR A 209 -6.97 16.38 -17.18
CA THR A 209 -7.76 16.22 -15.95
C THR A 209 -6.84 16.17 -14.75
N ARG A 210 -7.06 17.06 -13.78
CA ARG A 210 -6.34 17.04 -12.49
C ARG A 210 -6.69 15.78 -11.70
N SER A 211 -5.76 15.28 -10.90
CA SER A 211 -5.95 14.06 -10.10
C SER A 211 -7.20 14.10 -9.22
N VAL A 212 -7.53 15.26 -8.63
CA VAL A 212 -8.74 15.44 -7.80
C VAL A 212 -10.05 15.30 -8.56
N ASP A 213 -10.01 15.45 -9.88
CA ASP A 213 -11.16 15.42 -10.78
C ASP A 213 -11.28 14.08 -11.52
N VAL A 214 -10.36 13.12 -11.28
CA VAL A 214 -10.29 11.84 -12.01
C VAL A 214 -11.58 11.01 -11.92
N GLY A 215 -12.30 11.10 -10.79
CA GLY A 215 -13.56 10.38 -10.59
C GLY A 215 -14.66 10.77 -11.59
N LYS A 216 -14.53 11.92 -12.26
CA LYS A 216 -15.46 12.35 -13.33
C LYS A 216 -15.25 11.60 -14.65
N LEU A 217 -14.11 10.92 -14.82
CA LEU A 217 -13.78 10.17 -16.03
C LEU A 217 -14.20 8.69 -15.96
N ILE A 218 -14.68 8.24 -14.80
CA ILE A 218 -14.97 6.85 -14.48
C ILE A 218 -16.49 6.70 -14.29
N ASP A 219 -17.11 5.75 -15.00
CA ASP A 219 -18.53 5.42 -14.82
C ASP A 219 -18.79 4.51 -13.60
N ASP A 220 -20.06 4.25 -13.31
CA ASP A 220 -20.48 3.40 -12.18
C ASP A 220 -20.00 1.94 -12.31
N GLU A 221 -19.57 1.51 -13.51
CA GLU A 221 -18.96 0.21 -13.78
C GLU A 221 -17.42 0.24 -13.78
N TYR A 222 -16.80 1.33 -13.29
CA TYR A 222 -15.36 1.55 -13.25
C TYR A 222 -14.67 1.63 -14.62
N ARG A 223 -15.40 1.91 -15.69
CA ARG A 223 -14.85 2.08 -17.04
C ARG A 223 -14.59 3.55 -17.35
N PHE A 224 -13.54 3.79 -18.14
CA PHE A 224 -13.16 5.12 -18.57
C PHE A 224 -13.92 5.56 -19.82
N ASP A 225 -14.44 6.79 -19.81
CA ASP A 225 -15.01 7.41 -21.01
C ASP A 225 -13.94 8.11 -21.85
N PHE A 226 -13.52 7.44 -22.93
CA PHE A 226 -12.55 7.97 -23.90
C PHE A 226 -13.16 8.95 -24.91
N LYS A 227 -14.47 9.25 -24.88
CA LYS A 227 -15.11 10.20 -25.82
C LYS A 227 -14.56 11.63 -25.69
N THR A 228 -13.96 11.95 -24.55
CA THR A 228 -13.37 13.25 -24.24
C THR A 228 -11.96 13.42 -24.82
N PHE A 229 -11.36 12.37 -25.39
CA PHE A 229 -9.99 12.42 -25.89
C PHE A 229 -9.90 13.25 -27.18
N PRO A 230 -8.83 14.04 -27.35
CA PRO A 230 -8.55 14.70 -28.61
C PRO A 230 -8.61 13.71 -29.79
N SER A 231 -9.39 14.05 -30.82
CA SER A 231 -9.64 13.19 -31.99
C SER A 231 -8.38 12.89 -32.83
N ASN A 232 -7.27 13.59 -32.55
CA ASN A 232 -5.98 13.37 -33.19
C ASN A 232 -5.18 12.21 -32.59
N ILE A 233 -5.60 11.63 -31.45
CA ILE A 233 -4.94 10.47 -30.84
C ILE A 233 -5.27 9.20 -31.62
N HIS A 234 -4.24 8.40 -31.92
CA HIS A 234 -4.38 7.20 -32.73
C HIS A 234 -5.18 6.11 -31.98
N PRO A 235 -6.17 5.45 -32.62
CA PRO A 235 -7.07 4.48 -31.95
C PRO A 235 -6.35 3.32 -31.26
N LYS A 236 -5.23 2.83 -31.83
CA LYS A 236 -4.42 1.78 -31.19
C LYS A 236 -3.83 2.21 -29.84
N PHE A 237 -3.47 3.49 -29.70
CA PHE A 237 -2.96 4.02 -28.43
C PHE A 237 -4.08 4.14 -27.39
N VAL A 238 -5.26 4.59 -27.80
CA VAL A 238 -6.47 4.56 -26.96
C VAL A 238 -6.81 3.14 -26.53
N GLY A 239 -6.77 2.16 -27.44
CA GLY A 239 -6.99 0.75 -27.11
C GLY A 239 -5.94 0.17 -26.15
N TRP A 240 -4.67 0.59 -26.28
CA TRP A 240 -3.62 0.23 -25.33
C TRP A 240 -3.88 0.83 -23.94
N LEU A 241 -4.28 2.11 -23.85
CA LEU A 241 -4.70 2.74 -22.59
C LEU A 241 -5.92 2.03 -21.99
N GLY A 242 -6.92 1.69 -22.80
CA GLY A 242 -8.08 0.91 -22.38
C GLY A 242 -7.70 -0.43 -21.76
N LYS A 243 -6.75 -1.16 -22.39
CA LYS A 243 -6.23 -2.41 -21.84
C LYS A 243 -5.42 -2.22 -20.54
N MET A 244 -4.77 -1.06 -20.32
CA MET A 244 -4.10 -0.74 -19.05
C MET A 244 -5.10 -0.55 -17.91
N VAL A 245 -6.23 0.12 -18.17
CA VAL A 245 -7.24 0.48 -17.15
C VAL A 245 -8.43 -0.49 -17.08
N GLU A 246 -8.32 -1.66 -17.69
CA GLU A 246 -9.40 -2.64 -17.72
C GLU A 246 -9.73 -3.14 -16.29
N PRO A 247 -10.99 -3.04 -15.81
CA PRO A 247 -11.33 -3.43 -14.44
C PRO A 247 -11.14 -4.92 -14.17
N ASN A 248 -11.34 -5.77 -15.18
CA ASN A 248 -11.13 -7.19 -15.06
C ASN A 248 -9.66 -7.57 -15.34
N LEU A 249 -8.96 -8.08 -14.33
CA LEU A 249 -7.57 -8.54 -14.45
C LEU A 249 -7.33 -9.51 -15.62
N LYS A 250 -8.31 -10.34 -16.01
CA LYS A 250 -8.16 -11.27 -17.15
C LYS A 250 -8.03 -10.56 -18.50
N HIS A 251 -8.43 -9.31 -18.58
CA HIS A 251 -8.43 -8.50 -19.79
C HIS A 251 -7.40 -7.37 -19.73
N ARG A 252 -6.80 -7.12 -18.55
CA ARG A 252 -5.69 -6.18 -18.37
C ARG A 252 -4.36 -6.79 -18.82
N PHE A 253 -3.36 -5.97 -19.13
CA PHE A 253 -1.97 -6.43 -19.27
C PHE A 253 -1.51 -7.15 -18.00
N THR A 254 -0.79 -8.25 -18.16
CA THR A 254 -0.35 -9.08 -17.02
C THR A 254 0.95 -8.58 -16.39
N SER A 255 1.79 -7.89 -17.16
CA SER A 255 3.09 -7.37 -16.70
C SER A 255 3.48 -6.08 -17.42
N ALA A 256 4.40 -5.32 -16.82
CA ALA A 256 4.94 -4.11 -17.42
C ALA A 256 5.74 -4.42 -18.70
N VAL A 257 6.37 -5.60 -18.79
CA VAL A 257 7.06 -6.05 -20.02
C VAL A 257 6.07 -6.17 -21.18
N GLU A 258 4.93 -6.84 -20.96
CA GLU A 258 3.89 -7.01 -21.98
C GLU A 258 3.34 -5.65 -22.45
N ALA A 259 3.05 -4.75 -21.49
CA ALA A 259 2.54 -3.42 -21.78
C ALA A 259 3.58 -2.57 -22.56
N LEU A 260 4.85 -2.63 -22.17
CA LEU A 260 5.96 -1.89 -22.78
C LEU A 260 6.23 -2.34 -24.22
N GLU A 261 6.31 -3.65 -24.46
CA GLU A 261 6.50 -4.20 -25.81
C GLU A 261 5.33 -3.83 -26.73
N ALA A 262 4.09 -3.92 -26.24
CA ALA A 262 2.93 -3.47 -27.00
C ALA A 262 3.01 -1.98 -27.35
N LEU A 263 3.41 -1.12 -26.40
CA LEU A 263 3.46 0.33 -26.59
C LEU A 263 4.50 0.78 -27.63
N LYS A 264 5.69 0.16 -27.65
CA LYS A 264 6.78 0.56 -28.55
C LYS A 264 6.33 0.64 -30.01
N SER A 265 5.54 -0.35 -30.45
CA SER A 265 5.07 -0.48 -31.84
C SER A 265 3.87 0.41 -32.23
N ILE A 266 3.23 1.11 -31.27
CA ILE A 266 1.98 1.83 -31.52
C ILE A 266 2.23 3.28 -31.96
N PRO A 267 1.71 3.73 -33.12
CA PRO A 267 1.71 5.14 -33.48
C PRO A 267 0.75 5.92 -32.57
N VAL A 268 1.09 7.17 -32.26
CA VAL A 268 0.38 7.97 -31.24
C VAL A 268 -0.61 8.98 -31.84
N ILE A 269 -0.31 9.55 -33.01
CA ILE A 269 -1.18 10.51 -33.70
C ILE A 269 -1.66 9.92 -35.04
N VAL A 270 -2.91 10.23 -35.43
CA VAL A 270 -3.46 9.91 -36.75
C VAL A 270 -2.77 10.78 -37.80
N GLN A 271 -1.99 10.17 -38.71
CA GLN A 271 -1.41 10.92 -39.83
C GLN A 271 -2.53 11.38 -40.78
N GLN A 272 -2.67 12.70 -40.98
CA GLN A 272 -3.47 13.22 -42.10
C GLN A 272 -2.71 12.95 -43.40
N LYS A 273 -3.34 12.22 -44.33
CA LYS A 273 -2.79 12.04 -45.68
C LYS A 273 -2.80 13.39 -46.42
N SER A 274 -1.66 14.06 -46.49
CA SER A 274 -1.37 14.97 -47.60
C SER A 274 -0.94 14.13 -48.80
N ARG A 275 -1.71 14.26 -49.90
CA ARG A 275 -1.37 13.75 -51.23
C ARG A 275 -0.08 14.42 -51.69
N GLU A 276 0.97 13.65 -51.91
CA GLU A 276 1.90 13.84 -53.02
C GLU A 276 2.56 12.51 -53.37
N SER A 277 2.82 12.35 -54.66
CA SER A 277 2.88 11.09 -55.41
C SER A 277 4.24 10.39 -55.39
N ASN A 278 4.16 9.06 -55.25
CA ASN A 278 5.09 7.99 -55.61
C ASN A 278 6.40 8.35 -56.33
N VAL A 279 7.52 7.81 -55.80
CA VAL A 279 8.46 6.98 -56.58
C VAL A 279 8.97 5.80 -55.72
N PHE A 280 8.87 4.60 -56.32
CA PHE A 280 9.46 3.28 -56.02
C PHE A 280 10.84 3.31 -55.29
N THR A 281 11.21 2.41 -54.37
CA THR A 281 11.39 0.96 -54.58
C THR A 281 11.70 0.19 -53.27
N GLN A 282 11.38 -1.09 -53.33
CA GLN A 282 11.72 -2.28 -52.53
C GLN A 282 12.98 -2.29 -51.63
N SER A 283 12.79 -3.01 -50.51
CA SER A 283 13.76 -3.85 -49.77
C SER A 283 14.97 -3.21 -49.12
N PHE A 284 14.95 -3.13 -47.77
CA PHE A 284 16.12 -3.44 -46.95
C PHE A 284 15.68 -4.05 -45.61
N ALA A 285 15.34 -5.34 -45.67
CA ALA A 285 15.66 -6.24 -44.57
C ALA A 285 17.17 -6.50 -44.61
N LEU A 286 17.79 -6.64 -43.44
CA LEU A 286 19.23 -6.83 -43.19
C LEU A 286 20.14 -5.64 -43.50
N LEU A 287 20.55 -4.90 -42.47
CA LEU A 287 21.87 -4.24 -42.42
C LEU A 287 22.26 -3.83 -40.99
N VAL A 288 22.64 -4.81 -40.15
CA VAL A 288 23.58 -4.57 -39.02
C VAL A 288 24.71 -5.62 -38.94
N LEU A 289 24.81 -6.59 -39.86
CA LEU A 289 25.77 -7.71 -39.66
C LEU A 289 26.76 -8.04 -40.78
N LEU A 290 27.15 -7.12 -41.66
CA LEU A 290 28.33 -7.35 -42.52
C LEU A 290 28.95 -6.04 -43.02
N TRP A 291 29.69 -5.38 -42.13
CA TRP A 291 30.83 -4.51 -42.50
C TRP A 291 32.09 -4.95 -41.74
N VAL A 292 32.30 -6.27 -41.69
CA VAL A 292 33.59 -6.86 -41.33
C VAL A 292 33.93 -7.90 -42.38
N GLY A 293 35.01 -7.65 -43.11
CA GLY A 293 35.63 -8.67 -43.96
C GLY A 293 35.94 -8.19 -45.36
N ILE A 294 36.87 -7.24 -45.48
CA ILE A 294 38.11 -7.35 -46.29
C ILE A 294 38.98 -6.16 -45.89
N ALA A 295 40.01 -6.45 -45.09
CA ALA A 295 41.31 -5.76 -44.96
C ALA A 295 41.84 -5.92 -43.52
N GLY A 296 43.00 -6.55 -43.36
CA GLY A 296 43.78 -6.46 -42.12
C GLY A 296 44.11 -7.76 -41.41
N THR A 297 44.57 -8.79 -42.13
CA THR A 297 45.36 -9.86 -41.51
C THR A 297 46.75 -9.33 -41.16
N GLN A 298 46.87 -8.60 -40.05
CA GLN A 298 48.13 -8.36 -39.30
C GLN A 298 47.84 -7.59 -37.98
N GLY A 299 47.17 -8.23 -37.02
CA GLY A 299 46.91 -7.58 -35.71
C GLY A 299 46.37 -8.45 -34.57
N ILE A 300 46.17 -9.76 -34.76
CA ILE A 300 45.27 -10.54 -33.89
C ILE A 300 45.93 -11.12 -32.61
N GLN A 301 47.25 -11.10 -32.43
CA GLN A 301 47.85 -11.75 -31.24
C GLN A 301 47.96 -10.88 -29.97
N ARG A 302 47.92 -9.54 -30.06
CA ARG A 302 48.00 -8.66 -28.87
C ARG A 302 46.64 -8.36 -28.22
N SER A 303 45.54 -8.48 -28.96
CA SER A 303 44.19 -8.16 -28.46
C SER A 303 43.60 -9.26 -27.57
N THR A 304 43.96 -10.53 -27.79
CA THR A 304 43.41 -11.69 -27.06
C THR A 304 43.90 -11.74 -25.62
N ILE A 305 45.20 -11.48 -25.36
CA ILE A 305 45.78 -11.46 -24.00
C ILE A 305 45.23 -10.29 -23.17
N SER A 306 45.01 -9.14 -23.81
CA SER A 306 44.38 -7.97 -23.18
C SER A 306 42.92 -8.23 -22.81
N GLN A 307 42.19 -8.96 -23.66
CA GLN A 307 40.83 -9.43 -23.36
C GLN A 307 40.79 -10.48 -22.24
N GLN A 308 41.76 -11.42 -22.20
CA GLN A 308 41.86 -12.45 -21.15
C GLN A 308 42.03 -11.83 -19.75
N HIS A 309 42.96 -10.88 -19.60
CA HIS A 309 43.18 -10.18 -18.32
C HIS A 309 41.97 -9.33 -17.89
N LYS A 310 41.19 -8.78 -18.84
CA LYS A 310 39.94 -8.10 -18.53
C LYS A 310 38.89 -9.08 -17.99
N ILE A 311 38.79 -10.27 -18.58
CA ILE A 311 37.87 -11.32 -18.12
C ILE A 311 38.24 -11.80 -16.72
N GLU A 312 39.52 -12.04 -16.43
CA GLU A 312 39.98 -12.46 -15.10
C GLU A 312 39.71 -11.38 -14.02
N ARG A 313 39.93 -10.10 -14.35
CA ARG A 313 39.58 -8.98 -13.46
C ARG A 313 38.07 -8.91 -13.21
N GLN A 314 37.25 -9.12 -14.23
CA GLN A 314 35.80 -9.17 -14.10
C GLN A 314 35.35 -10.37 -13.26
N GLN A 315 35.94 -11.55 -13.44
CA GLN A 315 35.64 -12.74 -12.63
C GLN A 315 36.03 -12.55 -11.16
N ALA A 316 37.20 -11.95 -10.89
CA ALA A 316 37.61 -11.61 -9.53
C ALA A 316 36.66 -10.59 -8.88
N GLN A 317 36.15 -9.63 -9.66
CA GLN A 317 35.17 -8.65 -9.20
C GLN A 317 33.81 -9.30 -8.91
N ILE A 318 33.32 -10.19 -9.78
CA ILE A 318 32.10 -10.99 -9.56
C ILE A 318 32.24 -11.85 -8.30
N TYR A 319 33.39 -12.48 -8.09
CA TYR A 319 33.63 -13.29 -6.89
C TYR A 319 33.55 -12.45 -5.61
N ARG A 320 34.19 -11.26 -5.59
CA ARG A 320 34.10 -10.33 -4.44
C ARG A 320 32.67 -9.84 -4.20
N LEU A 321 31.92 -9.54 -5.26
CA LEU A 321 30.51 -9.13 -5.16
C LEU A 321 29.65 -10.25 -4.60
N ARG A 322 29.80 -11.49 -5.06
CA ARG A 322 29.09 -12.67 -4.53
C ARG A 322 29.43 -12.96 -3.07
N TYR A 323 30.69 -12.75 -2.67
CA TYR A 323 31.09 -12.90 -1.27
C TYR A 323 30.44 -11.81 -0.38
N ARG A 324 30.42 -10.56 -0.86
CA ARG A 324 29.78 -9.44 -0.15
C ARG A 324 28.26 -9.60 -0.09
N GLN A 325 27.63 -10.15 -1.13
CA GLN A 325 26.21 -10.49 -1.15
C GLN A 325 25.88 -11.52 -0.06
N ARG A 326 26.63 -12.62 0.05
CA ARG A 326 26.44 -13.62 1.12
C ARG A 326 26.59 -13.02 2.52
N GLN A 327 27.54 -12.11 2.71
CA GLN A 327 27.73 -11.39 3.98
C GLN A 327 26.51 -10.49 4.30
N LEU A 328 25.97 -9.80 3.30
CA LEU A 328 24.78 -8.96 3.46
C LEU A 328 23.53 -9.79 3.74
N GLU A 329 23.32 -10.90 3.04
CA GLU A 329 22.21 -11.84 3.30
C GLU A 329 22.24 -12.38 4.73
N SER A 330 23.42 -12.76 5.22
CA SER A 330 23.58 -13.19 6.62
C SER A 330 23.24 -12.09 7.62
N ARG A 331 23.59 -10.83 7.32
CA ARG A 331 23.26 -9.67 8.18
C ARG A 331 21.77 -9.37 8.14
N ILE A 332 21.15 -9.37 6.97
CA ILE A 332 19.70 -9.18 6.80
C ILE A 332 18.93 -10.24 7.59
N ASN A 333 19.32 -11.52 7.50
CA ASN A 333 18.68 -12.58 8.27
C ASN A 333 18.85 -12.38 9.79
N SER A 334 20.00 -11.87 10.22
CA SER A 334 20.24 -11.55 11.63
C SER A 334 19.37 -10.38 12.10
N ILE A 335 19.20 -9.34 11.27
CA ILE A 335 18.34 -8.19 11.57
C ILE A 335 16.87 -8.60 11.62
N LYS A 336 16.40 -9.41 10.67
CA LYS A 336 15.03 -9.96 10.68
C LYS A 336 14.75 -10.71 11.97
N ARG A 337 15.67 -11.59 12.38
CA ARG A 337 15.56 -12.34 13.63
C ARG A 337 15.54 -11.42 14.85
N LEU A 338 16.32 -10.33 14.85
CA LEU A 338 16.30 -9.34 15.92
C LEU A 338 14.98 -8.56 15.96
N GLN A 339 14.41 -8.19 14.82
CA GLN A 339 13.11 -7.53 14.74
C GLN A 339 11.99 -8.44 15.26
N GLU A 340 11.99 -9.73 14.90
CA GLU A 340 11.04 -10.71 15.44
C GLU A 340 11.19 -10.84 16.96
N LEU A 341 12.42 -10.95 17.46
CA LEU A 341 12.69 -11.01 18.90
C LEU A 341 12.25 -9.75 19.64
N LEU A 342 12.42 -8.57 19.05
CA LEU A 342 11.95 -7.31 19.64
C LEU A 342 10.43 -7.27 19.71
N LYS A 343 9.75 -7.68 18.64
CA LYS A 343 8.28 -7.76 18.59
C LYS A 343 7.73 -8.76 19.60
N GLU A 344 8.34 -9.93 19.72
CA GLU A 344 8.00 -10.92 20.75
C GLU A 344 8.23 -10.36 22.16
N ARG A 345 9.34 -9.64 22.37
CA ARG A 345 9.65 -9.04 23.68
C ARG A 345 8.66 -7.94 24.06
N GLU A 346 8.25 -7.09 23.12
CA GLU A 346 7.23 -6.06 23.35
C GLU A 346 5.87 -6.67 23.64
N GLN A 347 5.45 -7.67 22.84
CA GLN A 347 4.21 -8.40 23.08
C GLN A 347 4.22 -9.07 24.46
N THR A 348 5.35 -9.68 24.84
CA THR A 348 5.52 -10.30 26.16
C THR A 348 5.43 -9.27 27.29
N ARG A 349 6.06 -8.09 27.14
CA ARG A 349 5.95 -7.00 28.12
C ARG A 349 4.53 -6.46 28.25
N LEU A 350 3.83 -6.30 27.14
CA LEU A 350 2.43 -5.88 27.14
C LEU A 350 1.57 -6.91 27.87
N LEU A 351 1.72 -8.19 27.54
CA LEU A 351 0.99 -9.27 28.21
C LEU A 351 1.29 -9.29 29.71
N ASP A 352 2.56 -9.24 30.09
CA ASP A 352 2.97 -9.22 31.50
C ASP A 352 2.34 -8.03 32.25
N ARG A 353 2.32 -6.84 31.62
CA ARG A 353 1.63 -5.67 32.16
C ARG A 353 0.14 -5.94 32.33
N LEU A 354 -0.57 -6.43 31.30
CA LEU A 354 -2.01 -6.70 31.35
C LEU A 354 -2.34 -7.78 32.40
N HIS A 355 -1.52 -8.81 32.52
CA HIS A 355 -1.67 -9.85 33.53
C HIS A 355 -1.52 -9.31 34.95
N LYS A 356 -0.51 -8.47 35.16
CA LYS A 356 -0.16 -7.93 36.47
C LYS A 356 -1.11 -6.83 36.92
N THR A 357 -1.45 -5.90 36.03
CA THR A 357 -2.26 -4.73 36.39
C THR A 357 -3.74 -5.01 36.24
N LYS A 358 -4.14 -5.88 35.30
CA LYS A 358 -5.53 -6.01 34.86
C LYS A 358 -6.16 -4.71 34.38
N GLU A 359 -5.34 -3.71 34.05
CA GLU A 359 -5.75 -2.34 33.72
C GLU A 359 -5.07 -1.87 32.43
N CYS A 360 -5.88 -1.35 31.49
CA CYS A 360 -5.49 -0.76 30.21
C CYS A 360 -6.63 0.12 29.68
N GLU A 361 -7.11 1.06 30.50
CA GLU A 361 -8.07 2.07 30.06
C GLU A 361 -7.45 2.98 28.99
N ASP A 362 -8.26 3.37 28.00
CA ASP A 362 -7.90 4.27 26.89
C ASP A 362 -6.66 3.84 26.08
N CYS A 363 -6.24 2.59 26.21
CA CYS A 363 -4.97 2.17 25.64
C CYS A 363 -5.04 1.95 24.13
N GLU A 364 -3.94 2.26 23.45
CA GLU A 364 -3.81 2.17 21.99
C GLU A 364 -3.20 0.82 21.61
N LEU A 365 -4.06 -0.18 21.31
CA LEU A 365 -3.66 -1.55 20.95
C LEU A 365 -4.10 -1.93 19.52
N GLN A 366 -4.26 -0.93 18.65
CA GLN A 366 -4.71 -1.13 17.28
C GLN A 366 -3.76 -2.05 16.51
N GLY A 367 -4.29 -3.15 15.96
CA GLY A 367 -3.54 -4.13 15.16
C GLY A 367 -2.56 -5.00 15.95
N VAL A 368 -2.53 -4.90 17.28
CA VAL A 368 -1.67 -5.76 18.13
C VAL A 368 -2.13 -7.21 18.03
N ASN A 369 -1.17 -8.14 18.07
CA ASN A 369 -1.47 -9.57 18.15
C ASN A 369 -1.46 -10.04 19.60
N LEU A 370 -2.63 -10.41 20.11
CA LEU A 370 -2.85 -11.02 21.42
C LEU A 370 -3.60 -12.37 21.26
N SER A 371 -3.47 -13.03 20.11
CA SER A 371 -4.09 -14.34 19.90
C SER A 371 -3.61 -15.36 20.93
N ASN A 372 -4.50 -16.23 21.38
CA ASN A 372 -4.28 -17.24 22.41
C ASN A 372 -3.86 -16.70 23.80
N SER A 373 -3.92 -15.38 24.02
CA SER A 373 -3.59 -14.77 25.31
C SER A 373 -4.64 -15.09 26.38
N GLN A 374 -4.23 -15.06 27.65
CA GLN A 374 -5.09 -15.29 28.82
C GLN A 374 -5.25 -13.96 29.59
N ILE A 375 -6.14 -13.08 29.14
CA ILE A 375 -6.31 -11.74 29.69
C ILE A 375 -7.71 -11.55 30.29
N GLU A 376 -8.08 -12.47 31.19
CA GLU A 376 -9.36 -12.45 31.91
C GLU A 376 -9.42 -11.27 32.88
N ASN A 377 -10.63 -10.75 33.09
CA ASN A 377 -10.94 -9.66 34.01
C ASN A 377 -10.10 -8.40 33.78
N VAL A 378 -9.65 -8.17 32.55
CA VAL A 378 -8.89 -6.96 32.21
C VAL A 378 -9.85 -5.80 31.93
N ASN A 379 -9.51 -4.62 32.42
CA ASN A 379 -10.18 -3.38 32.09
C ASN A 379 -9.55 -2.77 30.82
N LEU A 380 -10.33 -2.74 29.75
CA LEU A 380 -10.04 -2.19 28.43
C LEU A 380 -11.08 -1.12 28.06
N THR A 381 -11.63 -0.43 29.07
CA THR A 381 -12.62 0.65 28.85
C THR A 381 -12.05 1.69 27.90
N ASN A 382 -12.84 2.08 26.89
CA ASN A 382 -12.49 3.04 25.84
C ASN A 382 -11.24 2.73 24.99
N ALA A 383 -10.60 1.56 25.19
CA ALA A 383 -9.36 1.20 24.49
C ALA A 383 -9.55 1.18 22.96
N ASN A 384 -8.50 1.57 22.24
CA ASN A 384 -8.43 1.40 20.79
C ASN A 384 -7.97 -0.01 20.44
N LEU A 385 -8.91 -0.86 20.08
CA LEU A 385 -8.69 -2.27 19.74
C LEU A 385 -8.99 -2.54 18.25
N LYS A 386 -8.95 -1.51 17.39
CA LYS A 386 -9.22 -1.66 15.96
C LYS A 386 -8.25 -2.67 15.36
N HIS A 387 -8.74 -3.57 14.51
CA HIS A 387 -7.92 -4.61 13.85
C HIS A 387 -7.12 -5.52 14.80
N ILE A 388 -7.36 -5.48 16.12
CA ILE A 388 -6.63 -6.31 17.07
C ILE A 388 -6.84 -7.79 16.75
N ASN A 389 -5.81 -8.62 16.96
CA ASN A 389 -5.94 -10.07 16.88
C ASN A 389 -6.08 -10.67 18.28
N LEU A 390 -7.31 -11.05 18.63
CA LEU A 390 -7.72 -11.74 19.85
C LEU A 390 -8.30 -13.12 19.51
N GLU A 391 -7.83 -13.74 18.41
CA GLU A 391 -8.26 -15.07 18.04
C GLU A 391 -7.89 -16.07 19.15
N SER A 392 -8.87 -16.88 19.58
CA SER A 392 -8.70 -17.89 20.62
C SER A 392 -8.16 -17.38 21.98
N SER A 393 -8.24 -16.08 22.26
CA SER A 393 -7.85 -15.53 23.57
C SER A 393 -8.98 -15.66 24.60
N ASN A 394 -8.59 -15.65 25.88
CA ASN A 394 -9.51 -15.57 27.01
C ASN A 394 -9.64 -14.13 27.51
N LEU A 395 -10.85 -13.58 27.44
CA LEU A 395 -11.28 -12.28 27.95
C LEU A 395 -12.51 -12.43 28.86
N GLU A 396 -12.66 -13.57 29.52
CA GLU A 396 -13.77 -13.80 30.45
C GLU A 396 -13.81 -12.71 31.53
N GLY A 397 -14.99 -12.14 31.76
CA GLY A 397 -15.23 -11.09 32.76
C GLY A 397 -14.58 -9.73 32.44
N SER A 398 -13.92 -9.58 31.30
CA SER A 398 -13.21 -8.34 30.97
C SER A 398 -14.17 -7.18 30.69
N ASN A 399 -13.75 -5.96 31.03
CA ASN A 399 -14.52 -4.73 30.79
C ASN A 399 -14.01 -4.05 29.51
N LEU A 400 -14.81 -4.09 28.44
CA LEU A 400 -14.54 -3.49 27.13
C LEU A 400 -15.55 -2.37 26.82
N ASN A 401 -16.16 -1.76 27.85
CA ASN A 401 -17.14 -0.69 27.68
C ASN A 401 -16.58 0.44 26.81
N GLY A 402 -17.35 0.90 25.82
CA GLY A 402 -16.96 2.00 24.92
C GLY A 402 -15.76 1.71 24.00
N SER A 403 -15.16 0.51 24.07
CA SER A 403 -13.96 0.18 23.30
C SER A 403 -14.20 0.18 21.78
N ARG A 404 -13.13 0.47 21.03
CA ARG A 404 -13.15 0.51 19.56
C ARG A 404 -12.60 -0.80 19.00
N LEU A 405 -13.48 -1.74 18.65
CA LEU A 405 -13.16 -3.10 18.18
C LEU A 405 -13.43 -3.30 16.67
N GLN A 406 -13.43 -2.22 15.88
CA GLN A 406 -13.77 -2.33 14.46
C GLN A 406 -12.77 -3.27 13.76
N TYR A 407 -13.32 -4.22 12.99
CA TYR A 407 -12.54 -5.23 12.27
C TYR A 407 -11.63 -6.12 13.14
N ALA A 408 -11.85 -6.18 14.46
CA ALA A 408 -11.12 -7.07 15.35
C ALA A 408 -11.31 -8.54 14.96
N ARG A 409 -10.25 -9.34 15.13
CA ARG A 409 -10.30 -10.80 14.98
C ARG A 409 -10.54 -11.41 16.35
N LEU A 410 -11.74 -11.96 16.55
CA LEU A 410 -12.21 -12.55 17.80
C LEU A 410 -12.72 -13.98 17.57
N GLN A 411 -12.30 -14.63 16.48
CA GLN A 411 -12.74 -16.00 16.20
C GLN A 411 -12.35 -16.90 17.36
N ARG A 412 -13.30 -17.70 17.86
CA ARG A 412 -13.09 -18.61 19.00
C ARG A 412 -12.63 -17.92 20.30
N ALA A 413 -12.74 -16.59 20.42
CA ALA A 413 -12.42 -15.89 21.65
C ALA A 413 -13.43 -16.23 22.75
N MET A 414 -12.97 -16.32 24.00
CA MET A 414 -13.82 -16.49 25.17
C MET A 414 -14.08 -15.13 25.80
N LEU A 415 -15.33 -14.69 25.77
CA LEU A 415 -15.84 -13.39 26.22
C LEU A 415 -17.06 -13.60 27.15
N LYS A 416 -17.08 -14.75 27.82
CA LYS A 416 -18.13 -15.07 28.79
C LYS A 416 -18.15 -14.00 29.88
N ASP A 417 -19.35 -13.56 30.28
CA ASP A 417 -19.54 -12.53 31.32
C ASP A 417 -18.85 -11.16 31.02
N ALA A 418 -18.36 -10.92 29.79
CA ALA A 418 -17.65 -9.69 29.45
C ALA A 418 -18.60 -8.49 29.26
N ASN A 419 -18.13 -7.28 29.60
CA ASN A 419 -18.87 -6.05 29.38
C ASN A 419 -18.43 -5.36 28.07
N LEU A 420 -19.25 -5.45 27.03
CA LEU A 420 -19.08 -4.82 25.71
C LEU A 420 -20.10 -3.71 25.47
N GLN A 421 -20.71 -3.17 26.53
CA GLN A 421 -21.68 -2.09 26.41
C GLN A 421 -21.07 -0.90 25.66
N ASP A 422 -21.83 -0.30 24.75
CA ASP A 422 -21.42 0.85 23.91
C ASP A 422 -20.17 0.59 23.02
N ALA A 423 -19.64 -0.63 22.97
CA ALA A 423 -18.47 -0.96 22.18
C ALA A 423 -18.75 -0.94 20.67
N ASN A 424 -17.76 -0.56 19.87
CA ASN A 424 -17.88 -0.53 18.42
C ASN A 424 -17.20 -1.74 17.77
N LEU A 425 -17.96 -2.80 17.54
CA LEU A 425 -17.53 -4.05 16.89
C LEU A 425 -17.84 -4.11 15.38
N ARG A 426 -18.00 -2.96 14.71
CA ARG A 426 -18.34 -2.92 13.27
C ARG A 426 -17.35 -3.75 12.45
N GLY A 427 -17.85 -4.72 11.69
CA GLY A 427 -17.02 -5.58 10.83
C GLY A 427 -16.12 -6.59 11.57
N ALA A 428 -16.26 -6.73 12.90
CA ALA A 428 -15.48 -7.69 13.68
C ALA A 428 -15.78 -9.14 13.28
N ARG A 429 -14.79 -10.03 13.44
CA ARG A 429 -14.88 -11.46 13.12
C ARG A 429 -15.01 -12.27 14.40
N LEU A 430 -16.23 -12.62 14.80
CA LEU A 430 -16.55 -13.36 16.02
C LEU A 430 -17.02 -14.80 15.76
N ARG A 431 -16.66 -15.39 14.61
CA ARG A 431 -17.08 -16.76 14.28
C ARG A 431 -16.68 -17.72 15.40
N SER A 432 -17.64 -18.46 15.93
CA SER A 432 -17.44 -19.43 17.01
C SER A 432 -16.89 -18.84 18.32
N ALA A 433 -17.02 -17.53 18.55
CA ALA A 433 -16.70 -16.93 19.85
C ALA A 433 -17.76 -17.29 20.91
N VAL A 434 -17.40 -17.18 22.19
CA VAL A 434 -18.28 -17.45 23.33
C VAL A 434 -18.56 -16.14 24.06
N LEU A 435 -19.77 -15.60 23.92
CA LEU A 435 -20.27 -14.38 24.55
C LEU A 435 -21.45 -14.68 25.49
N LYS A 436 -21.47 -15.88 26.09
CA LYS A 436 -22.50 -16.25 27.05
C LYS A 436 -22.54 -15.24 28.20
N ASN A 437 -23.74 -14.77 28.55
CA ASN A 437 -24.01 -13.74 29.57
C ASN A 437 -23.33 -12.37 29.33
N ALA A 438 -22.71 -12.13 28.17
CA ALA A 438 -22.03 -10.86 27.92
C ALA A 438 -23.02 -9.70 27.81
N ASN A 439 -22.61 -8.50 28.22
CA ASN A 439 -23.37 -7.27 28.02
C ASN A 439 -22.94 -6.60 26.71
N LEU A 440 -23.77 -6.65 25.68
CA LEU A 440 -23.59 -5.96 24.40
C LEU A 440 -24.60 -4.82 24.19
N SER A 441 -25.21 -4.33 25.26
CA SER A 441 -26.21 -3.27 25.15
C SER A 441 -25.63 -2.04 24.44
N ASN A 442 -26.38 -1.49 23.49
CA ASN A 442 -26.01 -0.39 22.60
C ASN A 442 -24.75 -0.60 21.72
N ALA A 443 -24.14 -1.78 21.74
CA ALA A 443 -22.96 -2.07 20.94
C ALA A 443 -23.27 -1.98 19.43
N ASN A 444 -22.25 -1.65 18.63
CA ASN A 444 -22.36 -1.63 17.18
C ASN A 444 -21.75 -2.88 16.56
N LEU A 445 -22.58 -3.82 16.11
CA LEU A 445 -22.19 -5.06 15.44
C LEU A 445 -22.41 -5.02 13.93
N ALA A 446 -22.69 -3.86 13.34
CA ALA A 446 -22.98 -3.77 11.92
C ALA A 446 -21.85 -4.42 11.08
N TYR A 447 -22.22 -5.21 10.08
CA TYR A 447 -21.30 -5.97 9.21
C TYR A 447 -20.44 -7.04 9.91
N ALA A 448 -20.62 -7.30 11.20
CA ALA A 448 -19.84 -8.30 11.91
C ALA A 448 -20.23 -9.73 11.52
N ASN A 449 -19.29 -10.66 11.67
CA ASN A 449 -19.52 -12.09 11.43
C ASN A 449 -19.62 -12.84 12.76
N LEU A 450 -20.83 -13.22 13.13
CA LEU A 450 -21.19 -13.94 14.36
C LEU A 450 -21.65 -15.37 14.05
N ALA A 451 -21.24 -15.94 12.91
CA ALA A 451 -21.61 -17.30 12.58
C ALA A 451 -21.17 -18.29 13.67
N ASN A 452 -22.08 -19.15 14.13
CA ASN A 452 -21.87 -20.12 15.22
C ASN A 452 -21.41 -19.52 16.55
N VAL A 453 -21.70 -18.24 16.83
CA VAL A 453 -21.39 -17.61 18.12
C VAL A 453 -22.31 -18.15 19.22
N ASP A 454 -21.80 -18.28 20.44
CA ASP A 454 -22.62 -18.55 21.63
C ASP A 454 -22.97 -17.23 22.33
N LEU A 455 -24.22 -16.81 22.24
CA LEU A 455 -24.79 -15.59 22.84
C LEU A 455 -25.86 -15.94 23.89
N ARG A 456 -25.83 -17.15 24.46
CA ARG A 456 -26.85 -17.56 25.44
C ARG A 456 -26.89 -16.59 26.60
N SER A 457 -28.09 -16.15 26.96
CA SER A 457 -28.34 -15.19 28.05
C SER A 457 -27.60 -13.84 27.92
N ALA A 458 -27.09 -13.49 26.73
CA ALA A 458 -26.44 -12.20 26.50
C ALA A 458 -27.45 -11.05 26.46
N ASP A 459 -27.03 -9.87 26.90
CA ASP A 459 -27.82 -8.64 26.78
C ASP A 459 -27.46 -7.92 25.47
N LEU A 460 -28.40 -7.92 24.51
CA LEU A 460 -28.25 -7.29 23.20
C LEU A 460 -29.17 -6.07 23.05
N ARG A 461 -29.65 -5.47 24.15
CA ARG A 461 -30.59 -4.35 24.08
C ARG A 461 -30.02 -3.19 23.27
N GLY A 462 -30.76 -2.72 22.27
CA GLY A 462 -30.34 -1.58 21.44
C GLY A 462 -29.11 -1.82 20.55
N THR A 463 -28.60 -3.06 20.48
CA THR A 463 -27.47 -3.40 19.61
C THR A 463 -27.78 -3.13 18.14
N LYS A 464 -26.82 -2.54 17.41
CA LYS A 464 -26.94 -2.28 15.96
C LYS A 464 -26.48 -3.51 15.17
N LEU A 465 -27.42 -4.22 14.55
CA LEU A 465 -27.17 -5.48 13.84
C LEU A 465 -27.16 -5.39 12.30
N HIS A 466 -27.21 -4.20 11.69
CA HIS A 466 -27.30 -4.04 10.24
C HIS A 466 -26.26 -4.88 9.47
N ARG A 467 -26.72 -5.78 8.58
CA ARG A 467 -25.87 -6.70 7.77
C ARG A 467 -24.95 -7.61 8.60
N THR A 468 -25.34 -7.94 9.83
CA THR A 468 -24.63 -8.92 10.67
C THR A 468 -24.93 -10.34 10.22
N LYS A 469 -23.93 -11.22 10.21
CA LYS A 469 -24.11 -12.65 9.90
C LYS A 469 -24.31 -13.44 11.18
N LEU A 470 -25.48 -14.07 11.36
CA LEU A 470 -25.83 -14.85 12.56
C LEU A 470 -26.00 -16.35 12.31
N ASN A 471 -25.72 -16.85 11.09
CA ASN A 471 -25.95 -18.26 10.74
C ASN A 471 -25.38 -19.24 11.81
N GLY A 472 -26.24 -20.05 12.41
CA GLY A 472 -25.86 -21.03 13.43
C GLY A 472 -25.61 -20.46 14.84
N ALA A 473 -25.85 -19.17 15.08
CA ALA A 473 -25.69 -18.55 16.39
C ALA A 473 -26.69 -19.10 17.42
N ASP A 474 -26.27 -19.15 18.68
CA ASP A 474 -27.11 -19.57 19.80
C ASP A 474 -27.47 -18.38 20.68
N LEU A 475 -28.70 -17.88 20.56
CA LEU A 475 -29.24 -16.74 21.29
C LEU A 475 -30.27 -17.17 22.36
N ARG A 476 -30.25 -18.43 22.81
CA ARG A 476 -31.23 -18.89 23.80
C ARG A 476 -31.16 -18.05 25.08
N GLY A 477 -32.30 -17.53 25.51
CA GLY A 477 -32.39 -16.64 26.68
C GLY A 477 -31.79 -15.25 26.51
N ALA A 478 -31.32 -14.87 25.32
CA ALA A 478 -30.74 -13.54 25.08
C ALA A 478 -31.81 -12.44 25.06
N ASN A 479 -31.43 -11.21 25.39
CA ASN A 479 -32.34 -10.06 25.39
C ASN A 479 -32.11 -9.15 24.18
N LEU A 480 -33.02 -9.15 23.21
CA LEU A 480 -32.94 -8.41 21.95
C LEU A 480 -33.85 -7.17 21.91
N ARG A 481 -34.40 -6.72 23.06
CA ARG A 481 -35.30 -5.55 23.06
C ARG A 481 -34.65 -4.34 22.40
N TYR A 482 -35.45 -3.59 21.62
CA TYR A 482 -35.00 -2.40 20.91
C TYR A 482 -33.93 -2.64 19.82
N THR A 483 -33.64 -3.90 19.45
CA THR A 483 -32.80 -4.20 18.29
C THR A 483 -33.60 -4.14 16.99
N ASN A 484 -32.95 -3.74 15.89
CA ASN A 484 -33.54 -3.82 14.57
C ASN A 484 -33.07 -5.11 13.88
N LEU A 485 -33.99 -6.08 13.74
CA LEU A 485 -33.74 -7.35 13.05
C LEU A 485 -34.16 -7.34 11.56
N HIS A 486 -34.62 -6.20 11.03
CA HIS A 486 -35.05 -6.11 9.64
C HIS A 486 -33.93 -6.48 8.66
N GLY A 487 -34.20 -7.44 7.76
CA GLY A 487 -33.23 -7.92 6.77
C GLY A 487 -32.11 -8.78 7.34
N ILE A 488 -32.20 -9.22 8.60
CA ILE A 488 -31.25 -10.17 9.19
C ILE A 488 -31.73 -11.60 8.92
N ASP A 489 -30.81 -12.41 8.40
CA ASP A 489 -31.06 -13.83 8.22
C ASP A 489 -30.97 -14.54 9.58
N LEU A 490 -32.12 -15.00 10.08
CA LEU A 490 -32.26 -15.76 11.31
C LEU A 490 -32.37 -17.28 11.05
N SER A 491 -32.13 -17.72 9.81
CA SER A 491 -32.10 -19.14 9.47
C SER A 491 -31.05 -19.86 10.31
N ASN A 492 -31.46 -20.96 10.96
CA ASN A 492 -30.60 -21.76 11.84
C ASN A 492 -30.07 -21.02 13.08
N VAL A 493 -30.68 -19.90 13.47
CA VAL A 493 -30.40 -19.24 14.76
C VAL A 493 -31.26 -19.88 15.84
N LYS A 494 -30.67 -20.23 16.99
CA LYS A 494 -31.41 -20.78 18.13
C LYS A 494 -31.93 -19.64 19.01
N LEU A 495 -33.24 -19.45 19.06
CA LEU A 495 -33.87 -18.32 19.75
C LEU A 495 -34.71 -18.72 20.98
N THR A 496 -34.86 -20.00 21.31
CA THR A 496 -35.71 -20.44 22.42
C THR A 496 -35.44 -19.68 23.72
N GLY A 497 -36.48 -19.06 24.27
CA GLY A 497 -36.42 -18.25 25.49
C GLY A 497 -35.82 -16.85 25.31
N ALA A 498 -35.41 -16.45 24.10
CA ALA A 498 -34.92 -15.10 23.84
C ALA A 498 -36.06 -14.08 23.94
N ILE A 499 -35.77 -12.90 24.50
CA ILE A 499 -36.70 -11.77 24.54
C ILE A 499 -36.52 -11.00 23.22
N MET A 500 -37.54 -10.99 22.38
CA MET A 500 -37.54 -10.40 21.05
C MET A 500 -37.60 -8.85 21.08
N PRO A 501 -37.38 -8.15 19.95
CA PRO A 501 -37.36 -6.69 19.91
C PRO A 501 -38.60 -5.99 20.51
N ASP A 502 -39.77 -6.61 20.39
CA ASP A 502 -41.06 -6.15 20.92
C ASP A 502 -41.29 -6.51 22.40
N GLY A 503 -40.39 -7.27 23.02
CA GLY A 503 -40.47 -7.73 24.39
C GLY A 503 -41.15 -9.08 24.61
N THR A 504 -41.61 -9.75 23.54
CA THR A 504 -42.16 -11.12 23.63
C THR A 504 -41.05 -12.14 23.84
N ILE A 505 -41.37 -13.32 24.38
CA ILE A 505 -40.42 -14.42 24.54
C ILE A 505 -40.60 -15.38 23.37
N HIS A 506 -39.51 -15.68 22.65
CA HIS A 506 -39.52 -16.65 21.57
C HIS A 506 -39.68 -18.08 22.14
N PRO A 507 -40.60 -18.89 21.60
CA PRO A 507 -40.85 -20.24 22.09
C PRO A 507 -39.67 -21.20 21.92
#